data_AF-A0A975PKG4-F1
#
_entry.id   AF-A0A975PKG4-F1
#
_cell.length_a   1.000
_cell.length_b   1.000
_cell.length_c   1.000
_cell.angle_alpha   90.00
_cell.angle_beta   90.00
_cell.angle_gamma   90.00
#
_symmetry.space_group_name_H-M   'P 1'
#
loop_
_entity.id
_entity.type
_entity.pdbx_description
1 polymer ?
#
loop_
_entity_poly.entity_id
_entity_poly.type
_entity_poly.pdbx_seq_one_letter_code
_entity_poly.pdbx_strand_id
1 'polypeptide(L)'
;MKPFNMFNKKGNVLTLEFVIIIIILTFFIFYPFALYSAYQTKDIIADVKDRSLQLVATTGEVTPIIVDSLEKELEFYNLKPNSNQRIIMAFYNMTQDNGEFNDSTLSAGKKTVVEFTTDSNGRLKGRIVHDNMSKAYRKDYDIIRMTLEYPSDNFLNSTLRMIGKKLTNTNNTGAELAFKTSGFIMSEYKD
;
A
#
# COMPACT_ATOMS: atom_id res chain seq x y z
N MET A 1 69.23 22.12 -5.56
CA MET A 1 67.92 22.70 -5.20
C MET A 1 66.90 21.58 -5.06
N LYS A 2 66.04 21.68 -4.04
CA LYS A 2 65.30 20.58 -3.39
C LYS A 2 64.33 19.80 -4.29
N PRO A 3 64.08 18.51 -4.00
CA PRO A 3 63.01 17.75 -4.62
C PRO A 3 61.66 18.16 -4.02
N PHE A 4 60.70 18.53 -4.87
CA PHE A 4 59.29 18.65 -4.49
C PHE A 4 58.63 17.29 -4.73
N ASN A 5 58.65 16.44 -3.72
CA ASN A 5 57.75 15.30 -3.63
C ASN A 5 57.54 14.96 -2.17
N MET A 6 56.39 15.40 -1.62
CA MET A 6 55.63 14.76 -0.53
C MET A 6 54.56 15.74 -0.01
N PHE A 7 53.51 15.96 -0.79
CA PHE A 7 52.23 16.39 -0.21
C PHE A 7 51.48 15.14 0.28
N ASN A 8 51.44 14.97 1.60
CA ASN A 8 50.45 14.26 2.42
C ASN A 8 49.63 13.12 1.77
N LYS A 9 50.21 11.91 1.67
CA LYS A 9 49.45 10.67 1.38
C LYS A 9 48.78 10.03 2.61
N LYS A 10 49.10 10.45 3.84
CA LYS A 10 48.57 9.83 5.08
C LYS A 10 47.27 10.46 5.61
N GLY A 11 47.02 11.75 5.34
CA GLY A 11 45.81 12.44 5.81
C GLY A 11 44.52 12.02 5.09
N ASN A 12 44.64 11.60 3.82
CA ASN A 12 43.50 11.24 2.97
C ASN A 12 42.94 9.84 3.30
N VAL A 13 43.79 8.93 3.79
CA VAL A 13 43.36 7.57 4.19
C VAL A 13 42.55 7.62 5.48
N LEU A 14 42.98 8.39 6.48
CA LEU A 14 42.25 8.56 7.74
C LEU A 14 40.89 9.25 7.56
N THR A 15 40.79 10.25 6.68
CA THR A 15 39.50 10.89 6.36
C THR A 15 38.60 9.95 5.58
N LEU A 16 39.13 9.16 4.65
CA LEU A 16 38.36 8.14 3.93
C LEU A 16 37.85 7.04 4.87
N GLU A 17 38.70 6.52 5.76
CA GLU A 17 38.32 5.55 6.79
C GLU A 17 37.24 6.11 7.72
N PHE A 18 37.38 7.37 8.15
CA PHE A 18 36.38 8.02 8.99
C PHE A 18 35.03 8.18 8.27
N VAL A 19 35.04 8.56 6.99
CA VAL A 19 33.82 8.65 6.17
C VAL A 19 33.19 7.26 5.99
N ILE A 20 33.98 6.22 5.74
CA ILE A 20 33.50 4.84 5.64
C ILE A 20 32.87 4.39 6.96
N ILE A 21 33.51 4.67 8.10
CA ILE A 21 32.98 4.34 9.43
C ILE A 21 31.65 5.06 9.66
N ILE A 22 31.55 6.35 9.33
CA ILE A 22 30.29 7.10 9.45
C ILE A 22 29.21 6.46 8.58
N ILE A 23 29.49 6.15 7.31
CA ILE A 23 28.51 5.52 6.41
C ILE A 23 28.03 4.18 6.96
N ILE A 24 28.95 3.37 7.48
CA ILE A 24 28.62 2.08 8.11
C ILE A 24 27.76 2.31 9.36
N LEU A 25 28.12 3.24 10.23
CA LEU A 25 27.35 3.57 11.43
C LEU A 25 25.95 4.10 11.11
N THR A 26 25.85 5.01 10.14
CA THR A 26 24.59 5.52 9.60
C THR A 26 23.75 4.37 9.07
N PHE A 27 24.33 3.44 8.29
CA PHE A 27 23.61 2.26 7.83
C PHE A 27 23.11 1.41 9.00
N PHE A 28 23.96 1.07 9.98
CA PHE A 28 23.54 0.25 11.12
C PHE A 28 22.50 0.90 12.03
N ILE A 29 22.48 2.23 12.14
CA ILE A 29 21.48 2.95 12.92
C ILE A 29 20.17 3.04 12.14
N PHE A 30 20.19 3.56 10.92
CA PHE A 30 18.96 3.88 10.18
C PHE A 30 18.31 2.67 9.52
N TYR A 31 19.06 1.61 9.21
CA TYR A 31 18.51 0.42 8.56
C TYR A 31 17.49 -0.33 9.44
N PRO A 32 17.76 -0.65 10.74
CA PRO A 32 16.75 -1.22 11.63
C PRO A 32 15.52 -0.33 11.83
N PHE A 33 15.68 0.99 11.90
CA PHE A 33 14.54 1.91 12.00
C PHE A 33 13.66 1.88 10.75
N ALA A 34 14.26 1.86 9.56
CA ALA A 34 13.55 1.73 8.30
C ALA A 34 12.79 0.40 8.25
N LEU A 35 13.44 -0.71 8.61
CA LEU A 35 12.80 -2.03 8.71
C LEU A 35 11.57 -2.00 9.62
N TYR A 36 11.74 -1.51 10.84
CA TYR A 36 10.67 -1.44 11.84
C TYR A 36 9.47 -0.62 11.35
N SER A 37 9.73 0.57 10.78
CA SER A 37 8.68 1.42 10.19
C SER A 37 7.95 0.74 9.02
N ALA A 38 8.67 -0.04 8.21
CA ALA A 38 8.08 -0.84 7.13
C ALA A 38 7.08 -1.87 7.66
N TYR A 39 7.46 -2.60 8.71
CA TYR A 39 6.62 -3.64 9.32
C TYR A 39 5.36 -3.02 9.91
N GLN A 40 5.48 -1.91 10.63
CA GLN A 40 4.32 -1.18 11.15
C GLN A 40 3.35 -0.78 10.05
N THR A 41 3.85 -0.18 8.96
CA THR A 41 3.00 0.26 7.84
C THR A 41 2.26 -0.93 7.21
N LYS A 42 2.94 -2.06 7.06
CA LYS A 42 2.36 -3.29 6.49
C LYS A 42 1.27 -3.88 7.39
N ASP A 43 1.47 -3.90 8.70
CA ASP A 43 0.48 -4.40 9.65
C ASP A 43 -0.76 -3.48 9.69
N ILE A 44 -0.55 -2.17 9.61
CA ILE A 44 -1.64 -1.19 9.48
C ILE A 44 -2.45 -1.40 8.20
N ILE A 45 -1.78 -1.57 7.05
CA ILE A 45 -2.49 -1.82 5.76
C ILE A 45 -3.30 -3.12 5.83
N ALA A 46 -2.80 -4.15 6.52
CA ALA A 46 -3.53 -5.39 6.74
C ALA A 46 -4.78 -5.17 7.61
N ASP A 47 -4.67 -4.40 8.70
CA ASP A 47 -5.79 -4.04 9.58
C ASP A 47 -6.87 -3.26 8.83
N VAL A 48 -6.49 -2.23 8.06
CA VAL A 48 -7.43 -1.45 7.22
C VAL A 48 -8.17 -2.37 6.24
N LYS A 49 -7.47 -3.31 5.62
CA LYS A 49 -8.09 -4.29 4.70
C LYS A 49 -9.08 -5.20 5.44
N ASP A 50 -8.73 -5.73 6.61
CA ASP A 50 -9.62 -6.61 7.38
C ASP A 50 -10.87 -5.87 7.88
N ARG A 51 -10.73 -4.63 8.33
CA ARG A 51 -11.85 -3.77 8.75
C ARG A 51 -12.74 -3.37 7.57
N SER A 52 -12.14 -3.01 6.44
CA SER A 52 -12.88 -2.72 5.20
C SER A 52 -13.75 -3.89 4.78
N LEU A 53 -13.20 -5.11 4.83
CA LEU A 53 -13.95 -6.34 4.54
C LEU A 53 -15.13 -6.51 5.50
N GLN A 54 -14.95 -6.27 6.80
CA GLN A 54 -16.04 -6.37 7.79
C GLN A 54 -17.15 -5.34 7.55
N LEU A 55 -16.80 -4.08 7.25
CA LEU A 55 -17.77 -3.02 6.96
C LEU A 55 -18.62 -3.37 5.73
N VAL A 56 -18.01 -3.87 4.67
CA VAL A 56 -18.74 -4.26 3.46
C VAL A 56 -19.50 -5.58 3.66
N ALA A 57 -18.99 -6.51 4.47
CA ALA A 57 -19.69 -7.76 4.80
C ALA A 57 -21.02 -7.54 5.52
N THR A 58 -21.05 -6.56 6.42
CA THR A 58 -22.25 -6.24 7.21
C THR A 58 -23.31 -5.50 6.40
N THR A 59 -22.89 -4.65 5.47
CA THR A 59 -23.78 -3.81 4.63
C THR A 59 -24.13 -4.45 3.29
N GLY A 60 -23.34 -5.42 2.84
CA GLY A 60 -23.48 -6.14 1.58
C GLY A 60 -22.96 -5.37 0.36
N GLU A 61 -22.64 -4.09 0.47
CA GLU A 61 -22.22 -3.25 -0.67
C GLU A 61 -21.35 -2.08 -0.22
N VAL A 62 -20.63 -1.47 -1.16
CA VAL A 62 -19.79 -0.31 -0.88
C VAL A 62 -20.61 0.97 -1.04
N THR A 63 -21.01 1.57 0.07
CA THR A 63 -21.79 2.83 0.08
C THR A 63 -20.89 4.05 0.36
N PRO A 64 -21.35 5.28 0.07
CA PRO A 64 -20.61 6.49 0.43
C PRO A 64 -20.26 6.59 1.92
N ILE A 65 -21.13 6.08 2.81
CA ILE A 65 -20.88 6.08 4.26
C ILE A 65 -19.68 5.18 4.61
N ILE A 66 -19.55 4.04 3.93
CA ILE A 66 -18.39 3.16 4.11
C ILE A 66 -17.13 3.87 3.59
N VAL A 67 -17.20 4.51 2.42
CA VAL A 67 -16.07 5.26 1.87
C VAL A 67 -15.59 6.35 2.83
N ASP A 68 -16.51 7.14 3.39
CA ASP A 68 -16.20 8.15 4.41
C ASP A 68 -15.57 7.54 5.67
N SER A 69 -16.00 6.33 6.05
CA SER A 69 -15.44 5.63 7.22
C SER A 69 -14.01 5.15 6.95
N LEU A 70 -13.77 4.60 5.77
CA LEU A 70 -12.44 4.19 5.31
C LEU A 70 -11.49 5.38 5.16
N GLU A 71 -12.00 6.52 4.67
CA GLU A 71 -11.24 7.76 4.58
C GLU A 71 -10.71 8.17 5.97
N LYS A 72 -11.61 8.25 6.97
CA LYS A 72 -11.23 8.59 8.35
C LYS A 72 -10.24 7.61 8.95
N GLU A 73 -10.37 6.33 8.62
CA GLU A 73 -9.47 5.28 9.13
C GLU A 73 -8.06 5.41 8.53
N LEU A 74 -7.95 5.59 7.22
CA LEU A 74 -6.68 5.86 6.55
C LEU A 74 -6.04 7.14 7.09
N GLU A 75 -6.82 8.19 7.34
CA GLU A 75 -6.32 9.41 7.97
C GLU A 75 -5.85 9.20 9.40
N PHE A 76 -6.57 8.41 10.20
CA PHE A 76 -6.20 8.08 11.58
C PHE A 76 -4.82 7.41 11.65
N TYR A 77 -4.53 6.50 10.71
CA TYR A 77 -3.23 5.85 10.60
C TYR A 77 -2.18 6.66 9.84
N ASN A 78 -2.50 7.90 9.45
CA ASN A 78 -1.65 8.78 8.65
C ASN A 78 -1.18 8.15 7.32
N LEU A 79 -2.02 7.28 6.74
CA LEU A 79 -1.80 6.67 5.43
C LEU A 79 -2.30 7.61 4.34
N LYS A 80 -1.41 8.48 3.86
CA LYS A 80 -1.72 9.48 2.85
C LYS A 80 -0.80 9.32 1.64
N PRO A 81 -1.33 9.18 0.41
CA PRO A 81 -0.49 9.16 -0.77
C PRO A 81 0.09 10.55 -1.05
N ASN A 82 1.21 10.61 -1.77
CA ASN A 82 1.75 11.88 -2.27
C ASN A 82 0.80 12.51 -3.30
N SER A 83 0.98 13.81 -3.62
CA SER A 83 0.04 14.60 -4.45
C SER A 83 -0.23 14.05 -5.86
N ASN A 84 0.65 13.20 -6.40
CA ASN A 84 0.49 12.55 -7.71
C ASN A 84 0.19 11.05 -7.62
N GLN A 85 -0.05 10.55 -6.42
CA GLN A 85 -0.29 9.15 -6.13
C GLN A 85 -1.69 8.96 -5.56
N ARG A 86 -2.16 7.72 -5.57
CA ARG A 86 -3.48 7.35 -5.08
C ARG A 86 -3.46 5.97 -4.44
N ILE A 87 -4.33 5.78 -3.45
CA ILE A 87 -4.64 4.46 -2.89
C ILE A 87 -5.86 3.93 -3.65
N ILE A 88 -5.81 2.67 -4.08
CA ILE A 88 -6.92 2.04 -4.79
C ILE A 88 -7.44 0.87 -3.97
N MET A 89 -8.73 0.90 -3.64
CA MET A 89 -9.44 -0.23 -3.03
C MET A 89 -10.47 -0.75 -4.02
N ALA A 90 -10.41 -2.04 -4.35
CA ALA A 90 -11.36 -2.69 -5.24
C ALA A 90 -12.08 -3.80 -4.48
N PHE A 91 -13.41 -3.76 -4.51
CA PHE A 91 -14.30 -4.74 -3.89
C PHE A 91 -15.03 -5.52 -4.99
N TYR A 92 -15.23 -6.82 -4.77
CA TYR A 92 -15.86 -7.75 -5.69
C TYR A 92 -16.94 -8.53 -4.96
N ASN A 93 -18.10 -8.69 -5.58
CA ASN A 93 -19.10 -9.68 -5.17
C ASN A 93 -18.95 -10.94 -6.03
N MET A 94 -18.74 -12.08 -5.39
CA MET A 94 -18.53 -13.38 -6.05
C MET A 94 -19.20 -14.52 -5.29
N THR A 95 -19.63 -15.56 -6.00
CA THR A 95 -20.26 -16.75 -5.40
C THR A 95 -19.29 -17.91 -5.18
N GLN A 96 -18.10 -17.89 -5.82
CA GLN A 96 -17.02 -18.87 -5.64
C GLN A 96 -15.65 -18.19 -5.78
N ASP A 97 -14.69 -18.55 -4.92
CA ASP A 97 -13.30 -18.07 -5.00
C ASP A 97 -12.45 -19.02 -5.87
N ASN A 98 -12.12 -18.58 -7.08
CA ASN A 98 -11.37 -19.39 -8.06
C ASN A 98 -9.83 -19.20 -7.97
N GLY A 99 -9.29 -18.75 -6.84
CA GLY A 99 -7.84 -18.63 -6.59
C GLY A 99 -7.21 -17.27 -6.92
N GLU A 100 -5.92 -17.24 -7.30
CA GLU A 100 -5.21 -16.01 -7.69
C GLU A 100 -5.80 -15.46 -9.01
N PHE A 101 -6.55 -14.36 -8.91
CA PHE A 101 -7.17 -13.75 -10.08
C PHE A 101 -6.14 -13.14 -11.02
N ASN A 102 -6.31 -13.45 -12.31
CA ASN A 102 -5.66 -12.74 -13.40
C ASN A 102 -6.36 -11.37 -13.55
N ASP A 103 -5.62 -10.26 -13.54
CA ASP A 103 -6.19 -8.91 -13.57
C ASP A 103 -7.09 -8.66 -14.82
N SER A 104 -6.99 -9.50 -15.86
CA SER A 104 -7.84 -9.47 -17.06
C SER A 104 -9.31 -9.80 -16.82
N THR A 105 -9.65 -10.54 -15.77
CA THR A 105 -11.05 -10.86 -15.41
C THR A 105 -11.74 -9.70 -14.66
N LEU A 106 -10.94 -8.72 -14.18
CA LEU A 106 -11.42 -7.57 -13.41
C LEU A 106 -12.15 -6.52 -14.27
N SER A 107 -12.02 -6.58 -15.59
CA SER A 107 -12.70 -5.65 -16.51
C SER A 107 -14.17 -6.02 -16.76
N ALA A 108 -14.59 -7.24 -16.41
CA ALA A 108 -15.94 -7.76 -16.67
C ALA A 108 -16.76 -8.09 -15.40
N GLY A 109 -16.15 -8.05 -14.22
CA GLY A 109 -16.79 -8.44 -12.96
C GLY A 109 -17.60 -7.33 -12.28
N LYS A 110 -18.62 -7.73 -11.51
CA LYS A 110 -19.39 -6.88 -10.59
C LYS A 110 -18.47 -6.39 -9.46
N LYS A 111 -18.01 -5.15 -9.54
CA LYS A 111 -17.01 -4.57 -8.63
C LYS A 111 -17.31 -3.11 -8.28
N THR A 112 -16.81 -2.68 -7.13
CA THR A 112 -16.75 -1.26 -6.77
C THR A 112 -15.29 -0.89 -6.55
N VAL A 113 -14.83 0.19 -7.20
CA VAL A 113 -13.46 0.69 -7.07
C VAL A 113 -13.52 2.07 -6.42
N VAL A 114 -12.83 2.18 -5.31
CA VAL A 114 -12.66 3.41 -4.54
C VAL A 114 -11.23 3.91 -4.71
N GLU A 115 -11.11 5.18 -5.04
CA GLU A 115 -9.84 5.90 -5.16
C GLU A 115 -9.73 6.89 -4.01
N PHE A 116 -8.59 6.88 -3.31
CA PHE A 116 -8.26 7.89 -2.31
C PHE A 116 -7.07 8.73 -2.79
N THR A 117 -7.27 10.06 -2.80
CA THR A 117 -6.27 11.06 -3.18
C THR A 117 -6.09 12.08 -2.07
N THR A 118 -4.93 12.71 -2.00
CA THR A 118 -4.66 13.82 -1.06
C THR A 118 -5.00 15.16 -1.73
N ASP A 119 -5.85 15.97 -1.10
CA ASP A 119 -6.22 17.29 -1.59
C ASP A 119 -5.12 18.35 -1.35
N SER A 120 -5.34 19.57 -1.83
CA SER A 120 -4.40 20.68 -1.66
C SER A 120 -4.17 21.10 -0.20
N ASN A 121 -5.04 20.68 0.72
CA ASN A 121 -4.95 20.95 2.15
C ASN A 121 -4.30 19.78 2.93
N GLY A 122 -3.80 18.75 2.23
CA GLY A 122 -3.22 17.57 2.86
C GLY A 122 -4.25 16.63 3.51
N ARG A 123 -5.52 16.74 3.14
CA ARG A 123 -6.60 15.87 3.60
C ARG A 123 -6.84 14.76 2.60
N LEU A 124 -7.16 13.58 3.11
CA LEU A 124 -7.54 12.46 2.26
C LEU A 124 -8.95 12.68 1.72
N LYS A 125 -9.19 12.24 0.49
CA LYS A 125 -10.51 12.28 -0.14
C LYS A 125 -10.76 10.98 -0.89
N GLY A 126 -11.75 10.23 -0.45
CA GLY A 126 -12.26 9.02 -1.10
C GLY A 126 -13.31 9.34 -2.17
N ARG A 127 -13.28 8.60 -3.27
CA ARG A 127 -14.35 8.62 -4.28
C ARG A 127 -14.53 7.27 -4.94
N ILE A 128 -15.78 6.91 -5.22
CA ILE A 128 -16.09 5.74 -6.04
C ILE A 128 -15.87 6.13 -7.50
N VAL A 129 -14.93 5.47 -8.19
CA VAL A 129 -14.58 5.73 -9.59
C VAL A 129 -15.22 4.72 -10.55
N HIS A 130 -15.66 3.59 -10.04
CA HIS A 130 -16.35 2.55 -10.78
C HIS A 130 -17.27 1.78 -9.84
N ASP A 131 -18.52 1.56 -10.23
CA ASP A 131 -19.47 0.82 -9.42
C ASP A 131 -20.44 0.01 -10.28
N ASN A 132 -20.29 -1.30 -10.24
CA ASN A 132 -21.23 -2.27 -10.80
C ASN A 132 -21.34 -3.52 -9.90
N MET A 133 -20.93 -3.41 -8.64
CA MET A 133 -21.05 -4.50 -7.66
C MET A 133 -22.53 -4.68 -7.32
N SER A 134 -23.07 -5.90 -7.48
CA SER A 134 -24.37 -6.19 -6.87
C SER A 134 -24.19 -6.37 -5.37
N LYS A 135 -25.23 -6.01 -4.61
CA LYS A 135 -25.27 -6.30 -3.18
C LYS A 135 -25.01 -7.79 -2.91
N ALA A 136 -24.11 -8.06 -1.99
CA ALA A 136 -23.71 -9.39 -1.57
C ALA A 136 -24.61 -9.85 -0.43
N TYR A 137 -25.33 -10.95 -0.61
CA TYR A 137 -26.30 -11.45 0.36
C TYR A 137 -25.82 -12.72 1.06
N ARG A 138 -26.08 -12.79 2.36
CA ARG A 138 -25.79 -14.00 3.16
C ARG A 138 -26.55 -15.23 2.66
N LYS A 139 -27.80 -15.07 2.19
CA LYS A 139 -28.66 -16.18 1.72
C LYS A 139 -28.11 -16.88 0.48
N ASP A 140 -27.38 -16.12 -0.34
CA ASP A 140 -26.81 -16.57 -1.61
C ASP A 140 -25.37 -17.08 -1.43
N TYR A 141 -24.87 -17.09 -0.17
CA TYR A 141 -23.49 -17.42 0.18
C TYR A 141 -22.46 -16.56 -0.56
N ASP A 142 -22.81 -15.30 -0.82
CA ASP A 142 -21.93 -14.37 -1.52
C ASP A 142 -20.67 -14.10 -0.69
N ILE A 143 -19.54 -14.05 -1.39
CA ILE A 143 -18.21 -13.74 -0.88
C ILE A 143 -17.86 -12.33 -1.38
N ILE A 144 -17.42 -11.50 -0.44
CA ILE A 144 -16.84 -10.20 -0.74
C ILE A 144 -15.34 -10.35 -0.74
N ARG A 145 -14.71 -10.08 -1.88
CA ARG A 145 -13.26 -10.04 -2.03
C ARG A 145 -12.80 -8.60 -2.16
N MET A 146 -11.69 -8.25 -1.53
CA MET A 146 -11.10 -6.92 -1.58
C MET A 146 -9.63 -7.00 -2.01
N THR A 147 -9.22 -6.02 -2.79
CA THR A 147 -7.82 -5.70 -3.07
C THR A 147 -7.53 -4.26 -2.67
N LEU A 148 -6.44 -4.04 -1.95
CA LEU A 148 -5.94 -2.71 -1.60
C LEU A 148 -4.55 -2.54 -2.21
N GLU A 149 -4.40 -1.53 -3.06
CA GLU A 149 -3.13 -1.08 -3.64
C GLU A 149 -2.71 0.25 -3.00
N TYR A 150 -1.58 0.25 -2.30
CA TYR A 150 -1.02 1.40 -1.60
C TYR A 150 0.32 1.83 -2.25
N PRO A 151 0.54 3.11 -2.58
CA PRO A 151 1.80 3.56 -3.19
C PRO A 151 2.98 3.42 -2.22
N SER A 152 4.14 3.00 -2.74
CA SER A 152 5.33 2.73 -1.93
C SER A 152 6.60 3.31 -2.54
N ASP A 153 7.54 3.72 -1.69
CA ASP A 153 8.85 4.19 -2.12
C ASP A 153 9.81 3.05 -2.47
N ASN A 154 10.64 3.31 -3.50
CA ASN A 154 11.58 2.36 -4.11
C ASN A 154 12.53 1.66 -3.14
N PHE A 155 12.97 2.34 -2.07
CA PHE A 155 14.03 1.85 -1.20
C PHE A 155 13.57 0.68 -0.33
N LEU A 156 12.47 0.85 0.41
CA LEU A 156 11.98 -0.14 1.36
C LEU A 156 11.49 -1.42 0.67
N ASN A 157 10.78 -1.29 -0.45
CA ASN A 157 10.24 -2.44 -1.18
C ASN A 157 11.35 -3.27 -1.87
N SER A 158 12.42 -2.61 -2.32
CA SER A 158 13.57 -3.27 -2.96
C SER A 158 14.41 -4.07 -1.98
N THR A 159 14.56 -3.59 -0.74
CA THR A 159 15.40 -4.25 0.26
C THR A 159 14.67 -5.38 1.00
N LEU A 160 13.34 -5.31 1.10
CA LEU A 160 12.62 -6.16 2.04
C LEU A 160 11.83 -7.31 1.46
N ARG A 161 11.56 -7.37 0.13
CA ARG A 161 10.62 -8.36 -0.45
C ARG A 161 9.37 -8.55 0.41
N MET A 162 8.90 -7.48 1.06
CA MET A 162 8.02 -7.58 2.22
C MET A 162 6.56 -7.65 1.80
N ILE A 163 6.16 -8.78 1.23
CA ILE A 163 4.75 -9.18 1.02
C ILE A 163 4.13 -8.61 -0.26
N GLY A 164 4.03 -9.48 -1.27
CA GLY A 164 3.27 -9.25 -2.50
C GLY A 164 4.11 -9.20 -3.78
N LYS A 165 3.46 -9.50 -4.90
CA LYS A 165 4.06 -9.43 -6.24
C LYS A 165 4.44 -7.97 -6.53
N LYS A 166 5.73 -7.71 -6.79
CA LYS A 166 6.22 -6.39 -7.22
C LYS A 166 5.48 -5.99 -8.51
N LEU A 167 4.58 -5.00 -8.43
CA LEU A 167 3.95 -4.39 -9.59
C LEU A 167 4.81 -3.20 -10.03
N THR A 168 5.93 -3.49 -10.70
CA THR A 168 6.71 -2.47 -11.42
C THR A 168 5.93 -2.02 -12.65
N ASN A 169 5.62 -0.73 -12.75
CA ASN A 169 5.00 -0.09 -13.93
C ASN A 169 3.63 -0.62 -14.38
N THR A 170 2.96 -1.46 -13.59
CA THR A 170 1.60 -1.98 -13.88
C THR A 170 0.67 -1.89 -12.66
N ASN A 171 0.85 -0.88 -11.81
CA ASN A 171 -0.05 -0.59 -10.69
C ASN A 171 -0.99 0.57 -11.04
N ASN A 172 -2.11 0.67 -10.32
CA ASN A 172 -3.06 1.76 -10.51
C ASN A 172 -2.76 2.97 -9.61
N THR A 173 -1.72 2.94 -8.77
CA THR A 173 -1.46 3.96 -7.74
C THR A 173 -0.73 5.20 -8.25
N GLY A 174 -0.20 5.16 -9.48
CA GLY A 174 0.61 6.26 -10.05
C GLY A 174 2.03 6.35 -9.48
N ALA A 175 2.39 5.44 -8.57
CA ALA A 175 3.75 5.30 -8.04
C ALA A 175 4.56 4.29 -8.88
N GLU A 176 5.89 4.40 -8.86
CA GLU A 176 6.77 3.42 -9.52
C GLU A 176 6.57 2.01 -8.93
N LEU A 177 6.26 1.93 -7.63
CA LEU A 177 5.94 0.71 -6.90
C LEU A 177 4.69 0.87 -6.03
N ALA A 178 3.97 -0.23 -5.84
CA ALA A 178 2.81 -0.30 -4.96
C ALA A 178 2.84 -1.59 -4.15
N PHE A 179 2.37 -1.53 -2.89
CA PHE A 179 1.99 -2.69 -2.11
C PHE A 179 0.57 -3.11 -2.47
N LYS A 180 0.37 -4.40 -2.78
CA LYS A 180 -0.95 -4.97 -3.06
C LYS A 180 -1.25 -6.04 -2.02
N THR A 181 -2.27 -5.79 -1.20
CA THR A 181 -2.84 -6.80 -0.29
C THR A 181 -4.22 -7.20 -0.79
N SER A 182 -4.64 -8.43 -0.49
CA SER A 182 -5.96 -8.94 -0.85
C SER A 182 -6.49 -9.86 0.21
N GLY A 183 -7.81 -9.93 0.34
CA GLY A 183 -8.50 -10.79 1.29
C GLY A 183 -9.95 -10.97 0.88
N PHE A 184 -10.65 -11.88 1.56
CA PHE A 184 -12.07 -12.14 1.30
C PHE A 184 -12.79 -12.46 2.61
N ILE A 185 -14.11 -12.26 2.61
CA ILE A 185 -15.01 -12.59 3.72
C ILE A 185 -16.38 -12.95 3.15
N MET A 186 -17.11 -13.84 3.83
CA MET A 186 -18.52 -14.10 3.48
C MET A 186 -19.39 -12.90 3.85
N SER A 187 -20.41 -12.62 3.05
CA SER A 187 -21.39 -11.59 3.39
C SER A 187 -22.24 -12.02 4.59
N GLU A 188 -22.47 -11.08 5.49
CA GLU A 188 -23.36 -11.24 6.64
C GLU A 188 -24.71 -10.54 6.42
N TYR A 189 -24.81 -9.71 5.36
CA TYR A 189 -25.98 -8.90 5.08
C TYR A 189 -27.25 -9.74 4.87
N LYS A 190 -28.30 -9.34 5.58
CA LYS A 190 -29.67 -9.85 5.45
C LYS A 190 -30.57 -8.66 5.13
N ASP A 191 -31.36 -8.81 4.09
CA ASP A 191 -32.35 -7.81 3.67
C ASP A 191 -33.53 -7.72 4.67
#